data_AF-A0A9P6XPI2-F1
#
_entry.id   AF-A0A9P6XPI2-F1
#
_cell.length_a   1.000
_cell.length_b   1.000
_cell.length_c   1.000
_cell.angle_alpha   90.00
_cell.angle_beta   90.00
_cell.angle_gamma   90.00
#
_symmetry.space_group_name_H-M   'P 1'
#
loop_
_entity.id
_entity.type
_entity.pdbx_description
1 polymer ?
#
loop_
_entity_poly.entity_id
_entity_poly.type
_entity_poly.pdbx_seq_one_letter_code
_entity_poly.pdbx_strand_id
1 'polypeptide(L)'
;MAVQWRVAFPLHPEYRTLPMVWYIPPLSPIQTAAEAGQMPQRTVGKSAMIPDVSSLRIPVRYLAHLLTAGKEAPVLQALERMLAMRAYKRSA
;
A
#
# COMPACT_ATOMS: atom_id res chain seq x y z
N MET A 1 12.49 8.25 -3.15
CA MET A 1 11.16 7.71 -2.77
C MET A 1 10.15 7.75 -3.92
N ALA A 2 9.95 8.91 -4.56
CA ALA A 2 9.06 9.02 -5.73
C ALA A 2 9.56 8.28 -7.00
N VAL A 3 10.81 8.53 -7.41
CA VAL A 3 11.31 8.05 -8.71
C VAL A 3 11.78 6.58 -8.67
N GLN A 4 12.72 6.26 -7.79
CA GLN A 4 13.31 4.91 -7.70
C GLN A 4 12.34 3.89 -7.09
N TRP A 5 11.73 4.24 -5.97
CA TRP A 5 10.91 3.32 -5.16
C TRP A 5 9.42 3.42 -5.44
N ARG A 6 8.95 4.45 -6.17
CA ARG A 6 7.53 4.65 -6.53
C ARG A 6 6.55 4.45 -5.38
N VAL A 7 6.92 4.93 -4.18
CA VAL A 7 6.11 4.81 -2.95
C VAL A 7 5.54 6.13 -2.46
N ALA A 8 5.99 7.24 -3.04
CA ALA A 8 5.48 8.57 -2.71
C ALA A 8 4.66 9.10 -3.87
N PHE A 9 3.56 9.81 -3.56
CA PHE A 9 2.62 10.36 -4.53
C PHE A 9 2.28 11.82 -4.22
N PRO A 10 2.01 12.66 -5.23
CA PRO A 10 1.51 14.02 -5.02
C PRO A 10 0.13 14.03 -4.35
N LEU A 11 -0.17 15.09 -3.59
CA LEU A 11 -1.52 15.32 -3.07
C LEU A 11 -2.40 15.96 -4.14
N HIS A 12 -3.56 15.37 -4.43
CA HIS A 12 -4.54 15.85 -5.41
C HIS A 12 -3.91 16.28 -6.76
N PRO A 13 -3.25 15.36 -7.50
CA PRO A 13 -2.64 15.67 -8.80
C PRO A 13 -3.64 16.21 -9.84
N GLU A 14 -4.93 15.95 -9.69
CA GLU A 14 -6.03 16.48 -10.51
C GLU A 14 -6.11 18.00 -10.53
N TYR A 15 -5.56 18.70 -9.52
CA TYR A 15 -5.52 20.17 -9.48
C TYR A 15 -4.47 20.78 -10.40
N ARG A 16 -3.58 19.97 -10.99
CA ARG A 16 -2.57 20.40 -11.99
C ARG A 16 -1.64 21.50 -11.51
N THR A 17 -1.42 21.63 -10.20
CA THR A 17 -0.49 22.60 -9.58
C THR A 17 0.94 22.09 -9.50
N LEU A 18 1.20 20.84 -9.93
CA LEU A 18 2.49 20.15 -9.79
C LEU A 18 3.04 20.25 -8.36
N PRO A 19 2.33 19.67 -7.38
CA PRO A 19 2.71 19.81 -5.97
C PRO A 19 4.09 19.22 -5.70
N MET A 20 4.88 19.93 -4.91
CA MET A 20 6.25 19.55 -4.56
C MET A 20 6.32 18.72 -3.26
N VAL A 21 5.21 18.61 -2.53
CA VAL A 21 5.10 17.76 -1.33
C VAL A 21 4.39 16.46 -1.68
N TRP A 22 5.04 15.35 -1.35
CA TRP A 22 4.61 14.00 -1.74
C TRP A 22 4.41 13.14 -0.50
N TYR A 23 3.35 12.33 -0.50
CA TYR A 23 2.93 11.51 0.62
C TYR A 23 3.13 10.03 0.33
N ILE A 24 3.51 9.28 1.37
CA ILE A 24 3.54 7.82 1.35
C ILE A 24 2.19 7.35 1.90
N PRO A 25 1.45 6.45 1.20
CA PRO A 25 0.17 5.97 1.68
C PRO A 25 0.34 5.15 2.97
N PRO A 26 -0.54 5.30 3.97
CA PRO A 26 -0.41 4.58 5.23
C PRO A 26 -0.76 3.10 5.07
N LEU A 27 -0.02 2.22 5.75
CA LEU A 27 -0.48 0.86 6.01
C LEU A 27 -1.57 0.92 7.08
N SER A 28 -2.73 0.33 6.81
CA SER A 28 -3.81 0.22 7.79
C SER A 28 -3.81 -1.16 8.47
N PRO A 29 -4.42 -1.31 9.64
CA PRO A 29 -4.66 -2.62 10.21
C PRO A 29 -5.45 -3.49 9.24
N ILE A 30 -5.20 -4.79 9.31
CA ILE A 30 -6.01 -5.78 8.59
C ILE A 30 -7.42 -5.74 9.20
N GLN A 31 -8.46 -5.80 8.38
CA GLN A 31 -9.83 -5.90 8.86
C GLN A 31 -9.96 -7.15 9.77
N THR A 32 -10.82 -7.08 10.78
CA THR A 32 -11.01 -8.10 11.85
C THR A 32 -11.34 -9.52 11.35
N ALA A 33 -11.45 -9.77 10.04
CA ALA A 33 -11.50 -11.09 9.45
C ALA A 33 -10.25 -11.96 9.73
N ALA A 34 -9.12 -11.36 10.15
CA ALA A 34 -7.97 -12.11 10.66
C ALA A 34 -8.22 -12.76 12.04
N GLU A 35 -9.21 -12.32 12.82
CA GLU A 35 -9.57 -12.94 14.11
C GLU A 35 -10.27 -14.30 13.92
N ALA A 36 -10.79 -14.59 12.71
CA ALA A 36 -11.51 -15.83 12.39
C ALA A 36 -10.62 -16.95 11.78
N GLY A 37 -9.29 -16.80 11.80
CA GLY A 37 -8.37 -17.85 11.36
C GLY A 37 -8.28 -18.10 9.85
N GLN A 38 -8.92 -17.25 9.02
CA GLN A 38 -8.86 -17.31 7.56
C GLN A 38 -8.09 -16.11 7.03
N MET A 39 -6.76 -16.19 7.05
CA MET A 39 -5.96 -15.22 6.30
C MET A 39 -5.99 -15.63 4.81
N PRO A 40 -6.52 -14.81 3.87
CA PRO A 40 -6.15 -14.94 2.47
C PRO A 40 -4.66 -14.60 2.35
N GLN A 41 -3.83 -15.63 2.40
CA GLN A 41 -2.37 -15.53 2.38
C GLN A 41 -1.90 -15.69 0.94
N ARG A 42 -1.21 -14.68 0.42
CA ARG A 42 -0.43 -14.85 -0.80
C ARG A 42 1.00 -15.20 -0.41
N THR A 43 1.38 -16.46 -0.62
CA THR A 43 2.76 -16.91 -0.40
C THR A 43 3.65 -16.32 -1.50
N VAL A 44 4.50 -15.36 -1.14
CA VAL A 44 5.58 -14.87 -2.01
C VAL A 44 6.89 -15.37 -1.43
N GLY A 45 7.36 -16.52 -1.93
CA GLY A 45 8.66 -17.11 -1.58
C GLY A 45 8.71 -17.87 -0.24
N LYS A 46 9.93 -18.19 0.20
CA LYS A 46 10.21 -18.90 1.47
C LYS A 46 10.19 -17.89 2.63
N SER A 47 9.19 -17.98 3.51
CA SER A 47 9.22 -17.47 4.89
C SER A 47 8.68 -16.07 5.23
N ALA A 48 7.87 -15.44 4.37
CA ALA A 48 7.19 -14.19 4.73
C ALA A 48 5.68 -14.27 4.48
N MET A 49 4.88 -14.45 5.54
CA MET A 49 3.42 -14.28 5.48
C MET A 49 3.14 -12.79 5.25
N ILE A 50 2.79 -12.42 4.02
CA ILE A 50 2.44 -11.04 3.65
C ILE A 50 0.91 -10.94 3.64
N PRO A 51 0.30 -10.06 4.48
CA PRO A 51 -1.14 -9.77 4.40
C PRO A 51 -1.50 -9.27 3.01
N ASP A 52 -2.63 -9.73 2.46
CA ASP A 52 -3.11 -9.21 1.18
C ASP A 52 -3.50 -7.72 1.32
N VAL A 53 -3.10 -6.89 0.37
CA VAL A 53 -3.40 -5.43 0.39
C VAL A 53 -4.90 -5.18 0.30
N SER A 54 -5.66 -6.13 -0.26
CA SER A 54 -7.13 -6.10 -0.30
C SER A 54 -7.78 -6.20 1.09
N SER A 55 -7.07 -6.77 2.08
CA SER A 55 -7.56 -6.98 3.44
C SER A 55 -7.36 -5.79 4.39
N LEU A 56 -6.77 -4.71 3.88
CA LEU A 56 -6.55 -3.47 4.61
C LEU A 56 -7.87 -2.77 4.95
N ARG A 57 -7.98 -2.26 6.18
CA ARG A 57 -9.18 -1.55 6.67
C ARG A 57 -9.49 -0.29 5.87
N ILE A 58 -8.46 0.47 5.46
CA ILE A 58 -8.66 1.67 4.66
C ILE A 58 -8.89 1.25 3.20
N PRO A 59 -10.02 1.62 2.58
CA PRO A 59 -10.28 1.30 1.18
C PRO A 59 -9.22 1.92 0.27
N VAL A 60 -8.62 1.12 -0.61
CA VAL A 60 -7.60 1.59 -1.56
C VAL A 60 -8.15 2.69 -2.47
N ARG A 61 -9.43 2.59 -2.85
CA ARG A 61 -10.16 3.61 -3.60
C ARG A 61 -10.10 5.01 -2.98
N TYR A 62 -10.17 5.09 -1.65
CA TYR A 62 -10.08 6.36 -0.93
C TYR A 62 -8.69 7.00 -1.10
N LEU A 63 -7.62 6.21 -0.93
CA LEU A 63 -6.25 6.66 -1.14
C LEU A 63 -5.97 7.02 -2.59
N ALA A 64 -6.58 6.29 -3.53
CA ALA A 64 -6.44 6.57 -4.95
C ALA A 64 -7.00 7.94 -5.35
N HIS A 65 -8.19 8.30 -4.84
CA HIS A 65 -8.74 9.63 -5.04
C HIS A 65 -7.84 10.74 -4.48
N LEU A 66 -7.20 10.51 -3.33
CA LEU A 66 -6.35 11.50 -2.69
C LEU A 66 -4.99 11.71 -3.38
N LEU A 67 -4.37 10.62 -3.85
CA LEU A 67 -2.95 10.60 -4.20
C LEU A 67 -2.67 10.41 -5.70
N THR A 68 -3.64 9.93 -6.47
CA THR A 68 -3.41 9.45 -7.85
C THR A 68 -4.55 9.79 -8.81
N ALA A 69 -5.39 10.76 -8.44
CA ALA A 69 -6.60 11.13 -9.19
C ALA A 69 -7.51 9.92 -9.52
N GLY A 70 -7.66 9.00 -8.56
CA GLY A 70 -8.54 7.82 -8.66
C GLY A 70 -7.92 6.57 -9.27
N LYS A 71 -6.61 6.55 -9.57
CA LYS A 71 -5.94 5.35 -10.10
C LYS A 71 -5.45 4.46 -8.96
N GLU A 72 -6.09 3.31 -8.75
CA GLU A 72 -5.72 2.41 -7.62
C GLU A 72 -4.40 1.66 -7.83
N ALA A 73 -4.04 1.32 -9.07
CA ALA A 73 -2.88 0.48 -9.36
C ALA A 73 -1.53 0.99 -8.80
N PRO A 74 -1.18 2.29 -8.91
CA PRO A 74 0.04 2.82 -8.29
C PRO A 74 0.02 2.72 -6.76
N VAL A 75 -1.13 2.96 -6.13
CA VAL A 75 -1.28 2.88 -4.67
C VAL A 75 -1.11 1.44 -4.18
N LEU A 76 -1.71 0.46 -4.87
CA LEU A 76 -1.53 -0.96 -4.58
C LEU A 76 -0.05 -1.35 -4.62
N GLN A 77 0.65 -0.99 -5.70
CA GLN A 77 2.08 -1.32 -5.85
C GLN A 77 2.93 -0.72 -4.72
N ALA A 78 2.62 0.50 -4.28
CA ALA A 78 3.32 1.12 -3.16
C ALA A 78 3.07 0.39 -1.84
N LEU A 79 1.82 0.01 -1.56
CA LEU A 79 1.43 -0.74 -0.35
C LEU A 79 2.08 -2.13 -0.33
N GLU A 80 2.05 -2.86 -1.45
CA GLU A 80 2.73 -4.16 -1.60
C GLU A 80 4.23 -4.05 -1.35
N ARG A 81 4.88 -3.02 -1.92
CA ARG A 81 6.32 -2.78 -1.73
C ARG A 81 6.67 -2.51 -0.26
N MET A 82 5.84 -1.74 0.46
CA MET A 82 6.06 -1.49 1.89
C MET A 82 5.86 -2.75 2.74
N LEU A 83 4.85 -3.56 2.45
CA LEU A 83 4.64 -4.84 3.12
C LEU A 83 5.79 -5.83 2.87
N ALA A 84 6.27 -5.92 1.62
CA ALA A 84 7.41 -6.74 1.26
C ALA A 84 8.68 -6.30 2.02
N MET A 85 8.94 -4.99 2.12
CA MET A 85 10.06 -4.46 2.91
C MET A 85 9.92 -4.82 4.39
N ARG A 86 8.72 -4.69 4.97
CA ARG A 86 8.45 -5.06 6.36
C ARG A 86 8.71 -6.55 6.62
N ALA A 87 8.28 -7.40 5.70
CA ALA A 87 8.47 -8.84 5.84
C ALA A 87 9.95 -9.23 5.72
N TYR A 88 10.67 -8.67 4.74
CA TYR A 88 12.11 -8.87 4.57
C TYR A 88 12.90 -8.44 5.83
N LYS A 89 12.56 -7.29 6.42
CA LYS A 89 13.19 -6.79 7.65
C LYS A 89 12.85 -7.62 8.89
N ARG A 90 11.80 -8.45 8.85
CA ARG A 90 11.43 -9.35 9.96
C ARG A 90 12.08 -10.73 9.83
N SER A 91 12.38 -11.16 8.60
CA SER A 91 13.06 -12.44 8.33
C SER A 91 14.59 -12.37 8.46
N ALA A 92 15.15 -11.16 8.50
CA ALA A 92 16.57 -10.89 8.73
C ALA A 92 16.81 -10.58 10.21
#